data_AF-A0A2T4VP98-F1
#
_entry.id   AF-A0A2T4VP98-F1
#
_cell.length_a   1.000
_cell.length_b   1.000
_cell.length_c   1.000
_cell.angle_alpha   90.00
_cell.angle_beta   90.00
_cell.angle_gamma   90.00
#
_symmetry.space_group_name_H-M   'P 1'
#
loop_
_entity.id
_entity.type
_entity.pdbx_description
1 polymer ?
#
loop_
_entity_poly.entity_id
_entity_poly.type
_entity_poly.pdbx_seq_one_letter_code
_entity_poly.pdbx_strand_id
1 'polypeptide(L)'
;MRRVFLLAVLPLLALASACSQASAAEPNKSERVRILVAAHDLPAGSTVTLNDLEERLVHESLVTSSVVKPDSASYLVNQKLTVPLLTGDPVHWSFFGTSFHKALESCAKFDGEDTSAEQQVARARQIVLSHSR
;
A
#
# COMPACT_ATOMS: atom_id res chain seq x y z
N MET A 1 -56.29 -52.40 -14.33
CA MET A 1 -55.29 -52.27 -15.42
C MET A 1 -54.82 -50.81 -15.42
N ARG A 2 -53.68 -50.46 -14.81
CA ARG A 2 -52.31 -50.42 -15.39
C ARG A 2 -52.10 -49.39 -16.53
N ARG A 3 -51.98 -48.11 -16.16
CA ARG A 3 -51.03 -47.06 -16.67
C ARG A 3 -50.79 -46.08 -15.50
N VAL A 4 -49.61 -45.70 -14.97
CA VAL A 4 -48.17 -45.86 -15.29
C VAL A 4 -47.54 -44.75 -16.15
N PHE A 5 -46.63 -43.97 -15.52
CA PHE A 5 -45.56 -43.09 -16.06
C PHE A 5 -45.99 -41.77 -16.77
N LEU A 6 -45.30 -40.62 -16.66
CA LEU A 6 -44.13 -40.18 -15.86
C LEU A 6 -44.01 -38.61 -15.90
N LEU A 7 -43.24 -37.99 -14.99
CA LEU A 7 -42.76 -36.57 -14.98
C LEU A 7 -43.86 -35.49 -14.78
N ALA A 8 -43.58 -34.31 -14.20
CA ALA A 8 -42.29 -33.67 -13.87
C ALA A 8 -42.25 -33.06 -12.45
N VAL A 9 -41.02 -32.89 -11.93
CA VAL A 9 -40.66 -32.22 -10.67
C VAL A 9 -39.77 -31.00 -11.02
N LEU A 10 -39.47 -30.14 -10.04
CA LEU A 10 -38.48 -29.03 -10.03
C LEU A 10 -38.99 -27.63 -10.50
N PRO A 11 -38.45 -26.53 -9.93
CA PRO A 11 -39.29 -25.70 -9.08
C PRO A 11 -39.25 -24.18 -9.37
N LEU A 12 -40.22 -23.45 -8.80
CA LEU A 12 -40.31 -21.99 -8.89
C LEU A 12 -39.46 -21.32 -7.79
N LEU A 13 -38.15 -21.15 -8.00
CA LEU A 13 -37.25 -20.57 -6.99
C LEU A 13 -36.10 -19.77 -7.62
N ALA A 14 -36.35 -18.49 -7.92
CA ALA A 14 -35.34 -17.55 -8.44
C ALA A 14 -35.69 -16.06 -8.19
N LEU A 15 -35.81 -15.65 -6.92
CA LEU A 15 -35.84 -14.21 -6.53
C LEU A 15 -34.66 -13.89 -5.60
N ALA A 16 -33.44 -13.81 -6.15
CA ALA A 16 -32.24 -13.39 -5.44
C ALA A 16 -31.13 -12.90 -6.40
N SER A 17 -31.38 -11.88 -7.22
CA SER A 17 -30.33 -11.21 -8.02
C SER A 17 -30.73 -9.80 -8.47
N ALA A 18 -30.78 -8.89 -7.49
CA ALA A 18 -30.89 -7.44 -7.72
C ALA A 18 -30.12 -6.63 -6.66
N CYS A 19 -29.01 -7.16 -6.15
CA CYS A 19 -27.99 -6.31 -5.54
C CYS A 19 -27.18 -5.72 -6.70
N SER A 20 -27.53 -4.50 -7.10
CA SER A 20 -26.95 -3.84 -8.27
C SER A 20 -25.44 -3.85 -8.21
N GLN A 21 -24.81 -4.41 -9.24
CA GLN A 21 -23.38 -4.25 -9.46
C GLN A 21 -23.11 -2.77 -9.73
N ALA A 22 -22.61 -2.07 -8.72
CA ALA A 22 -21.95 -0.79 -8.91
C ALA A 22 -20.65 -1.03 -9.67
N SER A 23 -20.78 -1.22 -10.99
CA SER A 23 -19.66 -1.35 -11.91
C SER A 23 -18.97 0.02 -11.99
N ALA A 24 -18.03 0.25 -11.06
CA ALA A 24 -17.02 1.26 -11.25
C ALA A 24 -16.29 0.89 -12.55
N ALA A 25 -16.38 1.78 -13.54
CA ALA A 25 -15.84 1.54 -14.88
C ALA A 25 -14.38 1.07 -14.76
N GLU A 26 -14.05 -0.09 -15.34
CA GLU A 26 -12.66 -0.56 -15.38
C GLU A 26 -11.84 0.48 -16.17
N PRO A 27 -10.87 1.18 -15.54
CA PRO A 27 -9.90 1.93 -16.31
C PRO A 27 -9.10 0.92 -17.15
N ASN A 28 -8.72 1.35 -18.35
CA ASN A 28 -7.90 0.63 -19.31
C ASN A 28 -6.98 -0.44 -18.66
N LYS A 29 -7.15 -1.70 -19.07
CA LYS A 29 -6.48 -2.89 -18.50
C LYS A 29 -4.94 -2.85 -18.53
N SER A 30 -4.33 -1.88 -19.21
CA SER A 30 -2.95 -1.94 -19.70
C SER A 30 -2.04 -0.78 -19.26
N GLU A 31 -2.10 -0.36 -17.98
CA GLU A 31 -0.92 0.26 -17.33
C GLU A 31 -0.93 0.10 -15.79
N ARG A 32 -0.77 -1.16 -15.34
CA ARG A 32 -0.50 -1.48 -13.93
C ARG A 32 0.99 -1.71 -13.73
N VAL A 33 1.60 -0.92 -12.86
CA VAL A 33 3.04 -0.99 -12.55
C VAL A 33 3.22 -1.52 -11.12
N ARG A 34 4.27 -2.31 -10.90
CA ARG A 34 4.68 -2.75 -9.56
C ARG A 34 5.57 -1.70 -8.91
N ILE A 35 5.25 -1.37 -7.66
CA ILE A 35 6.05 -0.50 -6.80
C ILE A 35 6.39 -1.24 -5.50
N LEU A 36 7.41 -0.78 -4.79
CA LEU A 36 7.68 -1.22 -3.43
C LEU A 36 6.88 -0.39 -2.43
N VAL A 37 6.30 -1.07 -1.43
CA VAL A 37 5.65 -0.46 -0.26
C VAL A 37 6.23 -1.04 1.02
N ALA A 38 6.09 -0.34 2.15
CA ALA A 38 6.48 -0.90 3.45
C ALA A 38 5.57 -2.09 3.83
N ALA A 39 6.15 -3.24 4.14
CA ALA A 39 5.41 -4.46 4.51
C ALA A 39 4.80 -4.42 5.92
N HIS A 40 5.35 -3.56 6.78
CA HIS A 40 4.85 -3.25 8.12
C HIS A 40 5.25 -1.80 8.50
N ASP A 41 4.85 -1.32 9.68
CA ASP A 41 5.21 0.02 10.13
C ASP A 41 6.71 0.09 10.48
N LEU A 42 7.45 1.03 9.87
CA LEU A 42 8.89 1.20 10.02
C LEU A 42 9.21 2.54 10.69
N PRO A 43 9.97 2.58 11.80
CA PRO A 43 10.37 3.84 12.44
C PRO A 43 11.50 4.53 11.68
N ALA A 44 11.68 5.84 11.91
CA ALA A 44 12.83 6.56 11.39
C ALA A 44 14.13 5.99 11.98
N GLY A 45 15.22 6.04 11.20
CA GLY A 45 16.52 5.48 11.57
C GLY A 45 16.64 3.95 11.45
N SER A 46 15.55 3.25 11.11
CA SER A 46 15.57 1.81 10.81
C SER A 46 16.48 1.49 9.62
N THR A 47 17.15 0.35 9.69
CA THR A 47 17.96 -0.20 8.59
C THR A 47 17.08 -1.13 7.77
N VAL A 48 16.81 -0.78 6.50
CA VAL A 48 15.87 -1.52 5.66
C VAL A 48 16.47 -2.83 5.15
N THR A 49 15.67 -3.88 5.21
CA THR A 49 15.91 -5.22 4.68
C THR A 49 14.85 -5.60 3.64
N LEU A 50 15.03 -6.69 2.90
CA LEU A 50 14.04 -7.15 1.92
C LEU A 50 12.73 -7.63 2.55
N ASN A 51 12.74 -8.03 3.84
CA ASN A 51 11.52 -8.47 4.54
C ASN A 51 10.62 -7.30 4.97
N ASP A 52 11.16 -6.07 4.91
CA ASP A 52 10.44 -4.85 5.28
C ASP A 52 9.67 -4.25 4.09
N LEU A 53 9.75 -4.91 2.92
CA LEU A 53 9.27 -4.45 1.63
C LEU A 53 8.28 -5.44 1.01
N GLU A 54 7.18 -4.93 0.45
CA GLU A 54 6.16 -5.67 -0.30
C GLU A 54 6.03 -5.09 -1.71
N GLU A 55 5.74 -5.92 -2.72
CA GLU A 55 5.38 -5.44 -4.06
C GLU A 55 3.87 -5.15 -4.17
N ARG A 56 3.50 -3.95 -4.62
CA ARG A 56 2.10 -3.57 -4.86
C ARG A 56 1.84 -3.15 -6.30
N LEU A 57 0.75 -3.64 -6.88
CA LEU A 57 0.27 -3.25 -8.21
C LEU A 57 -0.60 -1.99 -8.13
N VAL A 58 -0.13 -0.88 -8.67
CA VAL A 58 -0.86 0.40 -8.76
C VAL A 58 -1.06 0.81 -10.22
N HIS A 59 -1.94 1.79 -10.48
CA HIS A 59 -2.08 2.39 -11.82
C HIS A 59 -0.88 3.30 -12.10
N GLU A 60 -0.33 3.29 -13.32
CA GLU A 60 0.89 4.05 -13.62
C GLU A 60 0.76 5.55 -13.35
N SER A 61 -0.42 6.15 -13.57
CA SER A 61 -0.66 7.57 -13.27
C SER A 61 -0.48 7.98 -11.79
N LEU A 62 -0.30 7.01 -10.88
CA LEU A 62 0.02 7.23 -9.47
C LEU A 62 1.51 7.04 -9.15
N VAL A 63 2.32 6.59 -10.12
CA VAL A 63 3.73 6.28 -9.97
C VAL A 63 4.57 7.43 -10.51
N THR A 64 5.27 8.14 -9.63
CA THR A 64 6.27 9.12 -10.03
C THR A 64 7.63 8.45 -10.26
N SER A 65 8.56 9.13 -10.93
CA SER A 65 9.94 8.67 -11.13
C SER A 65 10.71 8.40 -9.83
N SER A 66 10.20 8.92 -8.71
CA SER A 66 10.85 8.90 -7.40
C SER A 66 10.35 7.77 -6.50
N VAL A 67 9.28 7.06 -6.89
CA VAL A 67 8.82 5.82 -6.25
C VAL A 67 9.75 4.67 -6.66
N VAL A 68 10.12 3.82 -5.70
CA VAL A 68 11.05 2.71 -5.96
C VAL A 68 10.32 1.52 -6.61
N LYS A 69 10.89 1.02 -7.71
CA LYS A 69 10.43 -0.19 -8.42
C LYS A 69 11.16 -1.45 -7.89
N PRO A 70 10.54 -2.65 -7.96
CA PRO A 70 11.12 -3.88 -7.39
C PRO A 70 12.54 -4.20 -7.88
N ASP A 71 12.83 -3.95 -9.16
CA ASP A 71 14.16 -4.17 -9.76
C ASP A 71 15.30 -3.38 -9.07
N SER A 72 14.94 -2.34 -8.31
CA SER A 72 15.86 -1.47 -7.57
C SER A 72 15.91 -1.76 -6.06
N ALA A 73 15.22 -2.79 -5.56
CA ALA A 73 15.14 -3.11 -4.14
C ALA A 73 16.52 -3.33 -3.49
N SER A 74 17.48 -3.89 -4.24
CA SER A 74 18.85 -4.16 -3.77
C SER A 74 19.60 -2.91 -3.31
N TYR A 75 19.28 -1.73 -3.86
CA TYR A 75 19.90 -0.46 -3.45
C TYR A 75 19.38 0.08 -2.11
N LEU A 76 18.24 -0.43 -1.63
CA LEU A 76 17.63 -0.06 -0.35
C LEU A 76 18.16 -0.89 0.82
N VAL A 77 18.67 -2.09 0.55
CA VAL A 77 19.13 -3.02 1.58
C VAL A 77 20.33 -2.42 2.32
N ASN A 78 20.25 -2.43 3.66
CA ASN A 78 21.19 -1.79 4.58
C ASN A 78 21.18 -0.25 4.59
N GLN A 79 20.27 0.42 3.86
CA GLN A 79 20.10 1.86 3.98
C GLN A 79 19.31 2.23 5.24
N LYS A 80 19.63 3.39 5.81
CA LYS A 80 18.84 3.98 6.90
C LYS A 80 17.71 4.85 6.37
N LEU A 81 16.53 4.61 6.92
CA LEU A 81 15.31 5.37 6.66
C LEU A 81 15.35 6.71 7.41
N THR A 82 14.92 7.82 6.79
CA THR A 82 14.97 9.17 7.38
C THR A 82 13.65 9.64 7.99
N VAL A 83 12.54 8.96 7.67
CA VAL A 83 11.17 9.27 8.12
C VAL A 83 10.46 7.98 8.55
N PRO A 84 9.48 8.01 9.47
CA PRO A 84 8.66 6.83 9.72
C PRO A 84 7.77 6.51 8.51
N LEU A 85 7.56 5.23 8.21
CA LEU A 85 6.62 4.74 7.21
C LEU A 85 5.57 3.84 7.88
N LEU A 86 4.34 3.89 7.38
CA LEU A 86 3.27 2.99 7.78
C LEU A 86 3.12 1.85 6.77
N THR A 87 2.52 0.76 7.24
CA THR A 87 2.21 -0.44 6.44
C THR A 87 1.46 -0.06 5.16
N GLY A 88 2.08 -0.32 4.02
CA GLY A 88 1.51 -0.05 2.69
C GLY A 88 1.86 1.31 2.08
N ASP A 89 2.64 2.15 2.76
CA ASP A 89 3.15 3.42 2.20
C ASP A 89 4.12 3.14 1.04
N PRO A 90 4.00 3.84 -0.11
CA PRO A 90 4.96 3.75 -1.21
C PRO A 90 6.38 4.14 -0.81
N VAL A 91 7.34 3.28 -1.08
CA VAL A 91 8.75 3.56 -0.80
C VAL A 91 9.32 4.51 -1.85
N HIS A 92 10.02 5.54 -1.39
CA HIS A 92 10.45 6.67 -2.21
C HIS A 92 11.94 6.97 -1.96
N TRP A 93 12.69 7.31 -3.02
CA TRP A 93 14.14 7.50 -2.91
C TRP A 93 14.57 8.58 -1.91
N SER A 94 13.73 9.61 -1.68
CA SER A 94 14.01 10.67 -0.71
C SER A 94 13.91 10.27 0.76
N PHE A 95 13.37 9.08 1.07
CA PHE A 95 13.31 8.55 2.43
C PHE A 95 14.64 7.90 2.87
N PHE A 96 15.64 7.89 1.99
CA PHE A 96 16.97 7.35 2.25
C PHE A 96 18.01 8.45 2.16
N GLY A 97 18.96 8.43 3.10
CA GLY A 97 20.06 9.39 3.14
C GLY A 97 21.07 9.17 2.01
N THR A 98 20.82 9.75 0.83
CA THR A 98 21.92 10.13 -0.05
C THR A 98 22.68 11.31 0.57
N SER A 99 23.88 11.64 0.08
CA SER A 99 24.75 12.71 0.61
C SER A 99 24.20 14.15 0.47
N PHE A 100 22.91 14.30 0.13
CA PHE A 100 22.12 15.54 0.10
C PHE A 100 21.81 16.15 1.49
N HIS A 101 22.65 15.88 2.49
CA HIS A 101 22.47 16.29 3.89
C HIS A 101 22.18 17.79 4.05
N LYS A 102 22.74 18.64 3.18
CA LYS A 102 22.59 20.10 3.21
C LYS A 102 21.23 20.65 2.78
N ALA A 103 20.39 19.88 2.09
CA ALA A 103 19.07 20.35 1.69
C ALA A 103 18.04 20.20 2.83
N LEU A 104 18.14 19.10 3.59
CA LEU A 104 17.22 18.78 4.67
C LEU A 104 17.42 19.66 5.92
N GLU A 105 18.61 20.19 6.19
CA GLU A 105 18.86 21.12 7.33
C GLU A 105 17.89 22.32 7.37
N SER A 106 17.35 22.76 6.23
CA SER A 106 16.35 23.84 6.18
C SER A 106 14.91 23.39 6.47
N CYS A 107 14.61 22.10 6.31
CA CYS A 107 13.33 21.46 6.62
C CYS A 107 13.35 20.69 7.95
N ALA A 108 14.52 20.54 8.57
CA ALA A 108 14.83 19.74 9.77
C ALA A 108 14.14 20.15 11.08
N LYS A 109 13.07 20.96 11.04
CA LYS A 109 12.22 21.19 12.23
C LYS A 109 11.36 19.99 12.65
N PHE A 110 11.58 18.83 12.01
CA PHE A 110 11.09 17.52 12.42
C PHE A 110 12.22 16.57 12.84
N ASP A 111 13.41 17.10 13.19
CA ASP A 111 14.37 16.38 14.01
C ASP A 111 13.64 15.82 15.23
N GLY A 112 13.71 14.51 15.40
CA GLY A 112 12.85 13.79 16.32
C GLY A 112 13.01 14.29 17.76
N GLU A 113 11.95 14.90 18.29
CA GLU A 113 11.67 14.88 19.72
C GLU A 113 11.85 13.43 20.20
N ASP A 114 12.74 13.19 21.18
CA ASP A 114 13.30 11.88 21.58
C ASP A 114 12.21 10.87 22.00
N THR A 115 11.54 10.32 21.00
CA THR A 115 10.37 9.47 21.11
C THR A 115 10.67 8.13 20.50
N SER A 116 10.23 7.06 21.16
CA SER A 116 10.52 5.69 20.74
C SER A 116 9.95 5.42 19.34
N ALA A 117 10.53 4.43 18.65
CA ALA A 117 10.02 3.92 17.37
C ALA A 117 8.49 3.74 17.37
N GLU A 118 7.95 3.17 18.44
CA GLU A 118 6.51 2.96 18.66
C GLU A 118 5.74 4.27 18.75
N GLN A 119 6.26 5.27 19.47
CA GLN A 119 5.64 6.59 19.60
C GLN A 119 5.62 7.36 18.27
N GLN A 120 6.68 7.23 17.45
CA GLN A 120 6.75 7.84 16.12
C GLN A 120 5.65 7.26 15.20
N VAL A 121 5.56 5.93 15.14
CA VAL A 121 4.53 5.21 14.36
C VAL A 121 3.12 5.52 14.87
N ALA A 122 2.91 5.53 16.20
CA ALA A 122 1.63 5.88 16.80
C ALA A 122 1.21 7.32 16.43
N ARG A 123 2.13 8.29 16.49
CA ARG A 123 1.89 9.68 16.07
C ARG A 123 1.51 9.76 14.59
N ALA A 124 2.25 9.06 13.72
CA ALA A 124 1.96 9.02 12.28
C ALA A 124 0.54 8.47 12.00
N ARG A 125 0.14 7.35 12.63
CA ARG A 125 -1.24 6.81 12.51
C ARG A 125 -2.30 7.82 12.96
N GLN A 126 -2.10 8.51 14.09
CA GLN A 126 -3.05 9.51 14.58
C GLN A 126 -3.20 10.71 13.62
N ILE A 127 -2.12 11.12 12.95
CA ILE A 127 -2.17 12.19 11.94
C ILE A 127 -3.05 11.74 10.76
N VAL A 128 -2.84 10.54 10.21
CA VAL A 128 -3.65 10.01 9.09
C VAL A 128 -5.14 9.92 9.49
N LEU A 129 -5.44 9.32 10.63
CA LEU A 129 -6.82 9.14 11.13
C LEU A 129 -7.54 10.46 11.46
N SER A 130 -6.80 11.52 11.81
CA SER A 130 -7.40 12.82 12.11
C SER A 130 -7.85 13.59 10.86
N HIS A 131 -7.21 13.34 9.71
CA HIS A 131 -7.51 13.98 8.42
C HIS A 131 -8.45 13.17 7.52
N SER A 132 -8.79 11.93 7.87
CA SER A 132 -9.70 11.06 7.11
C SER A 132 -11.17 11.19 7.53
N ARG A 133 -11.65 12.41 7.82
CA ARG A 133 -13.02 12.71 8.28
C ARG A 133 -13.70 13.75 7.40
#